data_AF-A0A6V7PMG1-F1
#
_entry.id   AF-A0A6V7PMG1-F1
#
_cell.length_a   1.000
_cell.length_b   1.000
_cell.length_c   1.000
_cell.angle_alpha   90.00
_cell.angle_beta   90.00
_cell.angle_gamma   90.00
#
_symmetry.space_group_name_H-M   'P 1'
#
loop_
_entity.id
_entity.type
_entity.pdbx_description
1 polymer ?
#
loop_
_entity_poly.entity_id
_entity_poly.type
_entity_poly.pdbx_seq_one_letter_code
_entity_poly.pdbx_strand_id
1 'polypeptide(L)'
;MAAVVPESVLKKRKREEQWALAKKGANDAEKAKEREKRKLIFSRAQLYSKEYESQEKELIRLKREARLKGGFYVSPEAKLLFIIRIRGINAMHPKTRKILQLLRLRQIFNGVFLKVNKATMNMLRRVEPYVTYGYPNLKSVRELIYKRGYGKLNKQRFLCRIIQSSNRVWGTMVLFALRILFTRSSLLGRTSERQTTSCGRSNSKHRWVA
;
A
#
# COMPACT_ATOMS: atom_id res chain seq x y z
N MET A 1 28.14 -28.62 50.60
CA MET A 1 27.06 -27.79 51.18
C MET A 1 26.32 -27.11 50.06
N ALA A 2 25.01 -27.35 49.91
CA ALA A 2 24.20 -26.71 48.87
C ALA A 2 24.07 -25.21 49.17
N ALA A 3 24.46 -24.36 48.23
CA ALA A 3 24.40 -22.91 48.39
C ALA A 3 22.94 -22.46 48.62
N VAL A 4 22.71 -21.72 49.71
CA VAL A 4 21.38 -21.19 50.07
C VAL A 4 20.96 -20.19 49.00
N VAL A 5 19.97 -20.56 48.19
CA VAL A 5 19.46 -19.70 47.12
C VAL A 5 18.60 -18.59 47.76
N PRO A 6 18.89 -17.31 47.48
CA PRO A 6 18.12 -16.20 48.05
C PRO A 6 16.68 -16.19 47.52
N GLU A 7 15.71 -15.84 48.39
CA GLU A 7 14.27 -15.84 48.07
C GLU A 7 13.89 -14.98 46.85
N SER A 8 14.65 -13.91 46.60
CA SER A 8 14.46 -13.02 45.45
C SER A 8 14.62 -13.76 44.12
N VAL A 9 15.53 -14.74 44.04
CA VAL A 9 15.77 -15.56 42.84
C VAL A 9 14.60 -16.53 42.63
N LEU A 10 14.06 -17.12 43.70
CA LEU A 10 12.88 -18.00 43.61
C LEU A 10 11.63 -17.24 43.13
N LYS A 11 11.41 -16.01 43.63
CA LYS A 11 10.31 -15.13 43.16
C LYS A 11 10.47 -14.72 41.69
N LYS A 12 11.70 -14.49 41.23
CA LYS A 12 12.01 -14.19 39.82
C LYS A 12 11.70 -15.38 38.89
N ARG A 13 12.12 -16.60 39.27
CA ARG A 13 11.86 -17.83 38.48
C ARG A 13 10.36 -18.07 38.29
N LYS A 14 9.55 -17.98 39.36
CA LYS A 14 8.09 -18.11 39.29
C LYS A 14 7.44 -17.10 38.34
N ARG A 15 7.93 -15.84 38.33
CA ARG A 15 7.44 -14.79 37.44
C ARG A 15 7.80 -15.06 35.97
N GLU A 16 9.02 -15.53 35.72
CA GLU A 16 9.48 -15.90 34.38
C GLU A 16 8.70 -17.10 33.83
N GLU A 17 8.41 -18.09 34.65
CA GLU A 17 7.57 -19.25 34.31
C GLU A 17 6.14 -18.82 33.93
N GLN A 18 5.51 -17.97 34.75
CA GLN A 18 4.17 -17.41 34.46
C GLN A 18 4.18 -16.58 33.16
N TRP A 19 5.19 -15.74 32.96
CA TRP A 19 5.32 -14.94 31.74
C TRP A 19 5.57 -15.82 30.51
N ALA A 20 6.37 -16.88 30.64
CA ALA A 20 6.61 -17.84 29.58
C ALA A 20 5.34 -18.59 29.18
N LEU A 21 4.52 -19.01 30.15
CA LEU A 21 3.22 -19.66 29.90
C LEU A 21 2.25 -18.71 29.19
N ALA A 22 2.11 -17.48 29.68
CA ALA A 22 1.27 -16.46 29.05
C ALA A 22 1.72 -16.15 27.62
N LYS A 23 3.03 -16.03 27.39
CA LYS A 23 3.62 -15.79 26.08
C LYS A 23 3.41 -16.97 25.12
N LYS A 24 3.52 -18.22 25.61
CA LYS A 24 3.20 -19.43 24.83
C LYS A 24 1.73 -19.44 24.40
N GLY A 25 0.80 -19.23 25.33
CA GLY A 25 -0.63 -19.16 25.02
C GLY A 25 -0.97 -18.05 24.02
N ALA A 26 -0.37 -16.86 24.16
CA ALA A 26 -0.54 -15.77 23.21
C ALA A 26 0.01 -16.10 21.81
N ASN A 27 1.19 -16.73 21.74
CA ASN A 27 1.79 -17.13 20.47
C ASN A 27 0.95 -18.20 19.75
N ASP A 28 0.39 -19.17 20.48
CA ASP A 28 -0.40 -20.23 19.87
C ASP A 28 -1.75 -19.73 19.37
N ALA A 29 -2.36 -18.79 20.10
CA ALA A 29 -3.53 -18.04 19.63
C ALA A 29 -3.22 -17.18 18.40
N GLU A 30 -2.03 -16.55 18.34
CA GLU A 30 -1.58 -15.78 17.16
C GLU A 30 -1.40 -16.70 15.95
N LYS A 31 -0.73 -17.84 16.10
CA LYS A 31 -0.56 -18.85 15.05
C LYS A 31 -1.90 -19.40 14.52
N ALA A 32 -2.88 -19.64 15.40
CA ALA A 32 -4.20 -20.07 14.99
C ALA A 32 -4.86 -19.04 14.05
N LYS A 33 -4.84 -17.76 14.46
CA LYS A 33 -5.34 -16.64 13.64
C LYS A 33 -4.57 -16.49 12.33
N GLU A 34 -3.26 -16.74 12.32
CA GLU A 34 -2.46 -16.70 11.10
C GLU A 34 -2.80 -17.79 10.10
N ARG A 35 -3.10 -19.01 10.56
CA ARG A 35 -3.55 -20.11 9.69
C ARG A 35 -4.85 -19.77 8.99
N GLU A 36 -5.81 -19.19 9.71
CA GLU A 36 -7.08 -18.73 9.13
C GLU A 36 -6.87 -17.61 8.12
N LYS A 37 -6.05 -16.60 8.47
CA LYS A 37 -5.69 -15.51 7.54
C LYS A 37 -5.05 -16.05 6.27
N ARG A 38 -4.18 -17.06 6.36
CA ARG A 38 -3.53 -17.67 5.19
C ARG A 38 -4.55 -18.33 4.26
N LYS A 39 -5.51 -19.08 4.81
CA LYS A 39 -6.62 -19.68 4.03
C LYS A 39 -7.45 -18.59 3.34
N LEU A 40 -7.77 -17.51 4.05
CA LEU A 40 -8.52 -16.37 3.48
C LEU A 40 -7.75 -15.61 2.40
N ILE A 41 -6.44 -15.46 2.53
CA ILE A 41 -5.60 -14.81 1.51
C ILE A 41 -5.56 -15.68 0.25
N PHE A 42 -5.44 -17.00 0.40
CA PHE A 42 -5.43 -17.92 -0.71
C PHE A 42 -6.74 -17.92 -1.48
N SER A 43 -7.89 -18.01 -0.78
CA SER A 43 -9.20 -17.96 -1.44
C SER A 43 -9.43 -16.63 -2.17
N ARG A 44 -9.02 -15.49 -1.58
CA ARG A 44 -9.11 -14.18 -2.23
C ARG A 44 -8.23 -14.06 -3.46
N ALA A 45 -7.01 -14.60 -3.43
CA ALA A 45 -6.11 -14.57 -4.58
C ALA A 45 -6.71 -15.32 -5.78
N GLN A 46 -7.36 -16.47 -5.52
CA GLN A 46 -8.08 -17.22 -6.55
C GLN A 46 -9.26 -16.42 -7.11
N LEU A 47 -10.08 -15.80 -6.25
CA LEU A 47 -11.21 -14.96 -6.67
C LEU A 47 -10.77 -13.81 -7.57
N TYR A 48 -9.73 -13.06 -7.17
CA TYR A 48 -9.24 -11.93 -7.96
C TYR A 48 -8.66 -12.37 -9.32
N SER A 49 -7.98 -13.52 -9.39
CA SER A 49 -7.51 -14.05 -10.68
C SER A 49 -8.68 -14.30 -11.63
N LYS A 50 -9.74 -14.96 -11.13
CA LYS A 50 -10.94 -15.25 -11.92
C LYS A 50 -11.65 -13.97 -12.36
N GLU A 51 -11.78 -12.98 -11.49
CA GLU A 51 -12.39 -11.67 -11.81
C GLU A 51 -11.64 -10.92 -12.92
N TYR A 52 -10.31 -10.94 -12.94
CA TYR A 52 -9.55 -10.28 -14.01
C TYR A 52 -9.69 -11.00 -15.35
N GLU A 53 -9.65 -12.34 -15.34
CA GLU A 53 -9.86 -13.15 -16.54
C GLU A 53 -11.27 -12.97 -17.10
N SER A 54 -12.29 -12.90 -16.25
CA SER A 54 -13.67 -12.66 -16.70
C SER A 54 -13.82 -11.26 -17.32
N GLN A 55 -13.24 -10.24 -16.70
CA GLN A 55 -13.26 -8.86 -17.23
C GLN A 55 -12.58 -8.74 -18.59
N GLU A 56 -11.43 -9.39 -18.78
CA GLU A 56 -10.72 -9.39 -20.06
C GLU A 56 -11.54 -10.08 -21.16
N LYS A 57 -12.12 -11.25 -20.86
CA LYS A 57 -13.00 -11.98 -21.78
C LYS A 57 -14.25 -11.17 -22.14
N GLU A 58 -14.85 -10.51 -21.17
CA GLU A 58 -16.02 -9.64 -21.35
C GLU A 58 -15.71 -8.46 -22.27
N LEU A 59 -14.57 -7.76 -22.06
CA LEU A 59 -14.13 -6.68 -22.94
C LEU A 59 -13.91 -7.15 -24.39
N ILE A 60 -13.36 -8.35 -24.59
CA ILE A 60 -13.19 -8.94 -25.92
C ILE A 60 -14.55 -9.27 -26.55
N ARG A 61 -15.48 -9.84 -25.78
CA ARG A 61 -16.83 -10.16 -26.22
C ARG A 61 -17.57 -8.91 -26.68
N LEU A 62 -17.57 -7.85 -25.87
CA LEU A 62 -18.21 -6.56 -26.20
C LEU A 62 -17.63 -5.94 -27.48
N LYS A 63 -16.31 -6.00 -27.66
CA LYS A 63 -15.67 -5.52 -28.90
C LYS A 63 -16.10 -6.32 -30.13
N ARG A 64 -16.29 -7.64 -30.01
CA ARG A 64 -16.78 -8.49 -31.11
C ARG A 64 -18.24 -8.22 -31.42
N GLU A 65 -19.10 -8.13 -30.40
CA GLU A 65 -20.52 -7.82 -30.57
C GLU A 65 -20.74 -6.45 -31.21
N ALA A 66 -19.95 -5.44 -30.81
CA ALA A 66 -20.00 -4.12 -31.45
C ALA A 66 -19.63 -4.20 -32.94
N ARG A 67 -18.54 -4.91 -33.28
CA ARG A 67 -18.12 -5.11 -34.68
C ARG A 67 -19.16 -5.85 -35.51
N LEU A 68 -19.80 -6.88 -34.96
CA LEU A 68 -20.86 -7.64 -35.64
C LEU A 68 -22.08 -6.77 -35.94
N LYS A 69 -22.42 -5.85 -35.03
CA LYS A 69 -23.50 -4.87 -35.21
C LYS A 69 -23.12 -3.69 -36.12
N GLY A 70 -21.89 -3.65 -36.64
CA GLY A 70 -21.36 -2.53 -37.45
C GLY A 70 -20.99 -1.28 -36.64
N GLY A 71 -20.92 -1.37 -35.31
CA GLY A 71 -20.55 -0.27 -34.41
C GLY A 71 -19.17 -0.42 -33.77
N PHE A 72 -18.76 0.59 -32.99
CA PHE A 72 -17.47 0.61 -32.29
C PHE A 72 -17.65 0.63 -30.77
N TYR A 73 -16.91 -0.23 -30.07
CA TYR A 73 -16.88 -0.22 -28.60
C TYR A 73 -15.80 0.75 -28.10
N VAL A 74 -16.22 1.79 -27.38
CA VAL A 74 -15.31 2.74 -26.73
C VAL A 74 -14.92 2.21 -25.35
N SER A 75 -13.64 1.95 -25.15
CA SER A 75 -13.12 1.46 -23.87
C SER A 75 -13.22 2.55 -22.80
N PRO A 76 -13.51 2.20 -21.53
CA PRO A 76 -13.48 3.16 -20.43
C PRO A 76 -12.08 3.78 -20.27
N GLU A 77 -12.05 5.05 -19.87
CA GLU A 77 -10.80 5.76 -19.57
C GLU A 77 -10.09 5.10 -18.38
N ALA A 78 -8.76 5.00 -18.48
CA ALA A 78 -7.96 4.42 -17.43
C ALA A 78 -7.96 5.31 -16.17
N LYS A 79 -8.15 4.68 -15.01
CA LYS A 79 -8.32 5.40 -13.73
C LYS A 79 -7.01 5.66 -12.98
N LEU A 80 -5.92 5.00 -13.37
CA LEU A 80 -4.65 4.97 -12.63
C LEU A 80 -3.48 5.30 -13.55
N LEU A 81 -2.64 6.24 -13.12
CA LEU A 81 -1.42 6.67 -13.81
C LEU A 81 -0.19 6.24 -13.03
N PHE A 82 0.84 5.83 -13.75
CA PHE A 82 2.18 5.69 -13.23
C PHE A 82 3.08 6.78 -13.79
N ILE A 83 3.78 7.47 -12.90
CA ILE A 83 4.53 8.68 -13.21
C ILE A 83 5.96 8.49 -12.74
N ILE A 84 6.94 8.74 -13.61
CA ILE A 84 8.37 8.60 -13.34
C ILE A 84 9.08 9.92 -13.64
N ARG A 85 9.94 10.35 -12.74
CA ARG A 85 10.80 11.51 -12.98
C ARG A 85 12.02 11.11 -13.83
N ILE A 86 12.21 11.79 -14.97
CA ILE A 86 13.33 11.55 -15.89
C ILE A 86 14.46 12.58 -15.76
N ARG A 87 14.16 13.83 -15.39
CA ARG A 87 15.17 14.91 -15.33
C ARG A 87 15.63 15.20 -13.89
N GLY A 88 16.87 15.67 -13.76
CA GLY A 88 17.49 16.11 -12.51
C GLY A 88 16.91 17.39 -11.90
N ILE A 89 17.61 17.99 -10.93
CA ILE A 89 17.15 19.17 -10.16
C ILE A 89 17.67 20.49 -10.78
N ASN A 90 18.72 20.41 -11.59
CA ASN A 90 19.41 21.57 -12.13
C ASN A 90 18.53 22.33 -13.13
N ALA A 91 18.62 23.67 -13.13
CA ALA A 91 17.90 24.58 -14.02
C ALA A 91 16.36 24.41 -14.03
N MET A 92 15.75 24.17 -12.87
CA MET A 92 14.29 24.06 -12.74
C MET A 92 13.65 25.31 -12.11
N HIS A 93 12.60 25.84 -12.77
CA HIS A 93 11.76 26.90 -12.20
C HIS A 93 11.15 26.49 -10.84
N PRO A 94 11.11 27.38 -9.84
CA PRO A 94 10.64 27.05 -8.47
C PRO A 94 9.22 26.49 -8.43
N LYS A 95 8.30 26.96 -9.29
CA LYS A 95 6.92 26.40 -9.37
C LYS A 95 6.91 24.92 -9.77
N THR A 96 7.67 24.55 -10.79
CA THR A 96 7.79 23.16 -11.28
C THR A 96 8.40 22.26 -10.20
N ARG A 97 9.44 22.75 -9.51
CA ARG A 97 10.07 22.06 -8.38
C ARG A 97 9.07 21.80 -7.26
N LYS A 98 8.20 22.77 -6.95
CA LYS A 98 7.18 22.61 -5.92
C LYS A 98 6.11 21.58 -6.33
N ILE A 99 5.70 21.57 -7.59
CA ILE A 99 4.76 20.57 -8.12
C ILE A 99 5.33 19.15 -7.98
N LEU A 100 6.60 18.92 -8.36
CA LEU A 100 7.25 17.62 -8.19
C LEU A 100 7.37 17.19 -6.72
N GLN A 101 7.59 18.14 -5.81
CA GLN A 101 7.59 17.87 -4.37
C GLN A 101 6.22 17.43 -3.86
N LEU A 102 5.13 18.06 -4.33
CA LEU A 102 3.75 17.66 -4.00
C LEU A 102 3.45 16.24 -4.48
N LEU A 103 3.90 15.89 -5.68
CA LEU A 103 3.79 14.53 -6.24
C LEU A 103 4.76 13.53 -5.58
N ARG A 104 5.63 13.97 -4.66
CA ARG A 104 6.66 13.16 -3.97
C ARG A 104 7.80 12.67 -4.88
N LEU A 105 7.96 13.25 -6.07
CA LEU A 105 9.02 12.94 -7.05
C LEU A 105 10.30 13.74 -6.78
N ARG A 106 10.96 13.47 -5.64
CA ARG A 106 12.12 14.24 -5.16
C ARG A 106 13.43 13.89 -5.87
N GLN A 107 13.65 12.61 -6.15
CA GLN A 107 14.85 12.09 -6.81
C GLN A 107 14.51 11.62 -8.23
N ILE A 108 15.55 11.49 -9.08
CA ILE A 108 15.43 10.94 -10.44
C ILE A 108 15.04 9.46 -10.34
N PHE A 109 14.25 8.97 -11.29
CA PHE A 109 13.72 7.61 -11.35
C PHE A 109 12.82 7.19 -10.19
N ASN A 110 12.38 8.14 -9.36
CA ASN A 110 11.27 7.88 -8.45
C ASN A 110 9.98 7.73 -9.25
N GLY A 111 9.20 6.71 -8.89
CA GLY A 111 7.90 6.41 -9.48
C GLY A 111 6.76 6.52 -8.46
N VAL A 112 5.62 7.09 -8.87
CA VAL A 112 4.42 7.23 -8.02
C VAL A 112 3.18 6.82 -8.83
N PHE A 113 2.27 6.10 -8.18
CA PHE A 113 0.93 5.84 -8.71
C PHE A 113 -0.03 6.95 -8.28
N LEU A 114 -0.76 7.54 -9.24
CA LEU A 114 -1.79 8.54 -8.99
C LEU A 114 -3.12 8.12 -9.62
N LYS A 115 -4.22 8.57 -9.00
CA LYS A 115 -5.54 8.50 -9.62
C LYS A 115 -5.66 9.58 -10.70
N VAL A 116 -6.29 9.24 -11.81
CA VAL A 116 -6.60 10.19 -12.88
C VAL A 116 -7.71 11.12 -12.43
N ASN A 117 -7.35 12.38 -12.21
CA ASN A 117 -8.27 13.48 -11.95
C ASN A 117 -7.94 14.66 -12.88
N LYS A 118 -8.92 15.50 -13.20
CA LYS A 118 -8.69 16.72 -14.01
C LYS A 118 -7.61 17.63 -13.41
N ALA A 119 -7.59 17.75 -12.08
CA ALA A 119 -6.58 18.53 -11.37
C ALA A 119 -5.15 17.93 -11.51
N THR A 120 -5.00 16.61 -11.39
CA THR A 120 -3.69 15.96 -11.52
C THR A 120 -3.17 16.07 -12.94
N MET A 121 -4.04 15.95 -13.95
CA MET A 121 -3.67 16.15 -15.36
C MET A 121 -3.18 17.58 -15.63
N ASN A 122 -3.85 18.59 -15.07
CA ASN A 122 -3.40 19.98 -15.20
C ASN A 122 -2.05 20.24 -14.52
N MET A 123 -1.78 19.59 -13.39
CA MET A 123 -0.46 19.64 -12.76
C MET A 123 0.61 18.96 -13.61
N LEU A 124 0.29 17.80 -14.21
CA LEU A 124 1.20 17.05 -15.07
C LEU A 124 1.59 17.82 -16.34
N ARG A 125 0.63 18.50 -17.00
CA ARG A 125 0.90 19.35 -18.16
C ARG A 125 1.96 20.42 -17.91
N ARG A 126 2.06 20.94 -16.67
CA ARG A 126 3.10 21.93 -16.30
C ARG A 126 4.49 21.34 -16.06
N VAL A 127 4.57 20.03 -15.78
CA VAL A 127 5.83 19.33 -15.44
C VAL A 127 6.22 18.26 -16.46
N GLU A 128 5.49 18.20 -17.57
CA GLU A 128 5.66 17.28 -18.69
C GLU A 128 7.11 17.14 -19.17
N PRO A 129 7.93 18.20 -19.35
CA PRO A 129 9.31 18.02 -19.79
C PRO A 129 10.24 17.33 -18.77
N TYR A 130 9.83 17.17 -17.52
CA TYR A 130 10.65 16.58 -16.45
C TYR A 130 10.22 15.15 -16.08
N VAL A 131 9.07 14.70 -16.58
CA VAL A 131 8.35 13.55 -16.08
C VAL A 131 7.71 12.80 -17.24
N THR A 132 7.84 11.48 -17.25
CA THR A 132 7.07 10.61 -18.14
C THR A 132 5.95 9.96 -17.35
N TYR A 133 4.79 9.82 -17.97
CA TYR A 133 3.64 9.19 -17.35
C TYR A 133 2.87 8.33 -18.35
N GLY A 134 2.19 7.30 -17.84
CA GLY A 134 1.39 6.39 -18.65
C GLY A 134 0.49 5.50 -17.80
N TYR A 135 -0.35 4.73 -18.47
CA TYR A 135 -1.27 3.80 -17.83
C TYR A 135 -0.59 2.43 -17.65
N PRO A 136 -0.37 1.95 -16.41
CA PRO A 136 0.31 0.69 -16.18
C PRO A 136 -0.65 -0.51 -16.36
N ASN A 137 -0.09 -1.65 -16.77
CA ASN A 137 -0.80 -2.94 -16.79
C ASN A 137 -0.74 -3.61 -15.40
N LEU A 138 -1.70 -4.49 -15.09
CA LEU A 138 -1.79 -5.25 -13.83
C LEU A 138 -0.51 -6.03 -13.54
N LYS A 139 0.08 -6.66 -14.55
CA LYS A 139 1.37 -7.36 -14.44
C LYS A 139 2.48 -6.40 -13.97
N SER A 140 2.61 -5.25 -14.63
CA SER A 140 3.62 -4.24 -14.31
C SER A 140 3.43 -3.66 -12.90
N VAL A 141 2.19 -3.38 -12.48
CA VAL A 141 1.88 -2.90 -11.12
C VAL A 141 2.31 -3.94 -10.08
N ARG A 142 1.95 -5.21 -10.30
CA ARG A 142 2.30 -6.31 -9.41
C ARG A 142 3.82 -6.45 -9.26
N GLU A 143 4.55 -6.51 -10.37
CA GLU A 143 6.00 -6.64 -10.35
C GLU A 143 6.70 -5.46 -9.69
N LEU A 144 6.25 -4.22 -9.93
CA LEU A 144 6.82 -3.04 -9.32
C LEU A 144 6.67 -3.05 -7.80
N ILE A 145 5.49 -3.43 -7.30
CA ILE A 145 5.25 -3.52 -5.85
C ILE A 145 6.11 -4.62 -5.22
N TYR A 146 6.22 -5.79 -5.86
CA TYR A 146 7.04 -6.89 -5.34
C TYR A 146 8.54 -6.60 -5.37
N LYS A 147 9.05 -5.97 -6.43
CA LYS A 147 10.50 -5.71 -6.62
C LYS A 147 10.96 -4.42 -5.94
N ARG A 148 10.14 -3.37 -5.95
CA ARG A 148 10.53 -1.99 -5.55
C ARG A 148 9.59 -1.36 -4.51
N GLY A 149 8.64 -2.12 -3.95
CA GLY A 149 7.71 -1.62 -2.93
C GLY A 149 8.38 -1.42 -1.57
N TYR A 150 8.13 -0.26 -0.95
CA TYR A 150 8.56 0.05 0.40
C TYR A 150 7.39 0.47 1.27
N GLY A 151 7.38 0.00 2.52
CA GLY A 151 6.47 0.46 3.56
C GLY A 151 7.13 1.52 4.44
N LYS A 152 6.34 2.42 5.01
CA LYS A 152 6.80 3.38 6.02
C LYS A 152 6.22 3.01 7.38
N LEU A 153 7.05 2.53 8.30
CA LEU A 153 6.67 2.18 9.68
C LEU A 153 7.50 3.03 10.64
N ASN A 154 6.89 3.66 11.64
CA ASN A 154 7.59 4.52 12.61
C ASN A 154 8.54 5.55 11.98
N LYS A 155 8.08 6.19 10.89
CA LYS A 155 8.86 7.13 10.05
C LYS A 155 10.08 6.54 9.33
N GLN A 156 10.41 5.27 9.52
CA GLN A 156 11.48 4.56 8.82
C GLN A 156 10.95 3.84 7.57
N ARG A 157 11.83 3.66 6.57
CA ARG A 157 11.51 3.01 5.29
C ARG A 157 11.96 1.56 5.35
N PHE A 158 11.02 0.63 5.23
CA PHE A 158 11.29 -0.82 5.20
C PHE A 158 10.93 -1.40 3.84
N LEU A 159 11.70 -2.38 3.38
CA LEU A 159 11.38 -3.13 2.17
C LEU A 159 10.14 -3.99 2.41
N CYS A 160 9.18 -3.96 1.48
CA CYS A 160 7.91 -4.68 1.62
C CYS A 160 8.09 -6.21 1.74
N ARG A 161 9.18 -6.78 1.23
CA ARG A 161 9.51 -8.21 1.37
C ARG A 161 9.64 -8.64 2.85
N ILE A 162 10.25 -7.80 3.69
CA ILE A 162 10.50 -8.09 5.11
C ILE A 162 9.19 -8.09 5.92
N ILE A 163 8.17 -7.41 5.40
CA ILE A 163 6.90 -7.19 6.09
C ILE A 163 5.97 -8.40 6.02
N GLN A 164 6.14 -9.30 5.05
CA GLN A 164 5.35 -10.54 4.97
C GLN A 164 5.61 -11.51 6.15
N SER A 165 6.71 -11.34 6.90
CA SER A 165 7.04 -12.19 8.06
C SER A 165 6.56 -11.64 9.41
N SER A 166 6.07 -10.39 9.48
CA SER A 166 5.68 -9.75 10.74
C SER A 166 4.26 -9.19 10.66
N ASN A 167 3.29 -10.07 10.90
CA ASN A 167 1.85 -9.76 10.89
C ASN A 167 1.40 -8.74 11.95
N ARG A 168 2.28 -8.35 12.90
CA ARG A 168 1.93 -7.44 14.01
C ARG A 168 1.52 -6.04 13.59
N VAL A 169 2.08 -5.51 12.51
CA VAL A 169 1.85 -4.11 12.10
C VAL A 169 0.82 -3.98 10.97
N TRP A 170 0.49 -5.09 10.32
CA TRP A 170 -0.19 -5.11 9.04
C TRP A 170 -1.57 -5.79 9.05
N GLY A 171 -1.97 -6.39 10.19
CA GLY A 171 -3.32 -6.92 10.37
C GLY A 171 -4.44 -5.88 10.17
N THR A 172 -4.18 -4.61 10.50
CA THR A 172 -5.11 -3.48 10.30
C THR A 172 -4.86 -2.71 9.01
N MET A 173 -3.71 -2.87 8.35
CA MET A 173 -3.29 -2.04 7.21
C MET A 173 -3.21 -2.77 5.86
N VAL A 174 -2.91 -4.09 5.78
CA VAL A 174 -2.90 -4.85 4.50
C VAL A 174 -4.32 -5.13 4.05
N LEU A 175 -5.16 -5.58 4.98
CA LEU A 175 -6.57 -5.83 4.73
C LEU A 175 -7.32 -4.54 4.39
N PHE A 176 -6.79 -3.38 4.78
CA PHE A 176 -7.28 -2.07 4.37
C PHE A 176 -6.64 -1.61 3.05
N ALA A 177 -5.34 -1.86 2.81
CA ALA A 177 -4.63 -1.42 1.61
C ALA A 177 -4.96 -2.27 0.36
N LEU A 178 -5.00 -3.61 0.43
CA LEU A 178 -5.43 -4.45 -0.69
C LEU A 178 -6.93 -4.29 -0.98
N ARG A 179 -7.75 -4.01 0.05
CA ARG A 179 -9.19 -3.72 -0.07
C ARG A 179 -9.48 -2.31 -0.58
N ILE A 180 -8.61 -1.32 -0.34
CA ILE A 180 -8.75 0.05 -0.87
C ILE A 180 -8.12 0.19 -2.26
N LEU A 181 -7.07 -0.56 -2.60
CA LEU A 181 -6.44 -0.45 -3.92
C LEU A 181 -7.14 -1.26 -5.01
N PHE A 182 -7.87 -2.34 -4.69
CA PHE A 182 -8.36 -3.22 -5.76
C PHE A 182 -9.88 -3.49 -5.76
N THR A 183 -10.54 -3.69 -4.63
CA THR A 183 -11.99 -4.03 -4.62
C THR A 183 -12.95 -2.83 -4.53
N ARG A 184 -12.45 -1.58 -4.56
CA ARG A 184 -13.31 -0.38 -4.41
C ARG A 184 -12.98 0.76 -5.39
N SER A 185 -12.30 0.46 -6.50
CA SER A 185 -12.09 1.43 -7.60
C SER A 185 -13.23 1.40 -8.65
N SER A 186 -14.10 0.38 -8.61
CA SER A 186 -15.27 0.23 -9.48
C SER A 186 -16.59 0.69 -8.86
N LEU A 187 -16.71 0.80 -7.53
CA LEU A 187 -17.91 1.33 -6.85
C LEU A 187 -17.50 2.31 -5.75
N LEU A 188 -17.51 3.60 -6.08
CA LEU A 188 -17.11 4.68 -5.17
C LEU A 188 -18.25 5.01 -4.20
N GLY A 189 -18.08 4.63 -2.94
CA GLY A 189 -18.83 5.17 -1.80
C GLY A 189 -17.87 5.44 -0.64
N ARG A 190 -17.45 6.70 -0.50
CA ARG A 190 -16.74 7.34 0.63
C ARG A 190 -15.51 6.60 1.17
N THR A 191 -14.31 7.07 0.78
CA THR A 191 -13.06 7.19 1.57
C THR A 191 -11.84 7.27 0.63
N SER A 192 -11.72 8.35 -0.15
CA SER A 192 -10.48 8.64 -0.88
C SER A 192 -9.97 10.03 -0.55
N GLU A 193 -9.57 10.21 0.71
CA GLU A 193 -8.79 11.39 1.13
C GLU A 193 -7.65 11.05 2.10
N ARG A 194 -7.54 9.80 2.58
CA ARG A 194 -6.46 9.36 3.46
C ARG A 194 -5.51 8.37 2.79
N GLN A 195 -4.96 8.69 1.61
CA GLN A 195 -3.78 7.97 1.11
C GLN A 195 -2.72 8.88 0.47
N THR A 196 -2.59 10.15 0.88
CA THR A 196 -1.34 10.90 0.70
C THR A 196 -1.18 12.00 1.77
N THR A 197 -1.36 11.71 3.06
CA THR A 197 -1.06 12.74 4.08
C THR A 197 0.46 12.85 4.28
N SER A 198 1.00 13.96 3.78
CA SER A 198 2.11 14.64 4.43
C SER A 198 1.63 15.06 5.83
N CYS A 199 2.11 14.42 6.89
CA CYS A 199 2.01 15.00 8.23
C CYS A 199 2.96 16.19 8.31
N GLY A 200 2.44 17.38 8.04
CA GLY A 200 2.97 18.63 8.57
C GLY A 200 2.77 18.67 10.08
N ARG A 201 3.72 19.30 10.77
CA ARG A 201 3.70 19.59 12.21
C ARG A 201 2.39 20.29 12.61
N SER A 202 1.71 19.77 13.63
CA SER A 202 0.92 20.59 14.55
C SER A 202 1.64 20.56 15.90
N ASN A 203 2.12 21.73 16.34
CA ASN A 203 2.56 21.97 17.70
C ASN A 203 1.36 21.76 18.64
N SER A 204 1.47 20.84 19.59
CA SER A 204 0.69 20.88 20.82
C SER A 204 1.67 20.89 21.98
N LYS A 205 1.99 22.09 22.45
CA LYS A 205 2.57 22.32 23.77
C LYS A 205 1.56 21.82 24.82
N HIS A 206 2.10 21.37 25.96
CA HIS A 206 1.49 21.19 27.28
C HIS A 206 0.19 21.98 27.51
N ARG A 207 -0.81 21.54 28.28
CA ARG A 207 -0.78 20.98 29.65
C ARG A 207 -2.25 20.69 30.02
N TRP A 208 -2.53 19.68 30.84
CA TRP A 208 -3.80 19.65 31.59
C TRP A 208 -3.69 20.62 32.78
N VAL A 209 -4.80 21.30 33.15
CA VAL A 209 -5.30 21.57 34.51
C VAL A 209 -6.34 22.71 34.45
N ALA A 210 -7.50 22.43 35.08
CA ALA A 210 -8.65 23.28 35.48
C ALA A 210 -9.32 24.14 34.39
#